data_AF-A0A859CS51-F1
#
_entry.id   AF-A0A859CS51-F1
#
_cell.length_a   1.000
_cell.length_b   1.000
_cell.length_c   1.000
_cell.angle_alpha   90.00
_cell.angle_beta   90.00
_cell.angle_gamma   90.00
#
_symmetry.space_group_name_H-M   'P 1'
#
loop_
_entity.id
_entity.type
_entity.pdbx_description
1 polymer ?
#
loop_
_entity_poly.entity_id
_entity_poly.type
_entity_poly.pdbx_seq_one_letter_code
_entity_poly.pdbx_strand_id
1 'polypeptide(L)'
;MHKNLIFIFSLMCSPVIIAAGPAINEINSCLALVDFVDIKLDESSDQYDAGDMVRIHKGLSAYSEFLQHDIITPKLLSMYGGNADRAKLMQRLFERQRKSFFRHLNERYTQKKLLTDYASAINDCSGKTRLSVEVAKALKAALDNMEMLAMQK
;
A
#
# COMPACT_ATOMS: atom_id res chain seq x y z
N MET A 1 -26.60 -61.16 -22.16
CA MET A 1 -25.89 -60.33 -23.16
C MET A 1 -25.58 -58.99 -22.53
N HIS A 2 -24.32 -58.56 -22.58
CA HIS A 2 -23.81 -57.32 -22.00
C HIS A 2 -24.31 -56.05 -22.71
N LYS A 3 -23.98 -54.90 -22.11
CA LYS A 3 -23.85 -53.53 -22.67
C LYS A 3 -25.07 -52.63 -22.45
N ASN A 4 -24.99 -51.42 -21.87
CA ASN A 4 -23.87 -50.54 -21.53
C ASN A 4 -24.28 -49.62 -20.37
N LEU A 5 -23.44 -49.57 -19.34
CA LEU A 5 -23.44 -48.53 -18.32
C LEU A 5 -22.70 -47.31 -18.92
N ILE A 6 -23.43 -46.29 -19.38
CA ILE A 6 -22.81 -45.03 -19.84
C ILE A 6 -22.69 -44.11 -18.63
N PHE A 7 -21.53 -44.15 -17.98
CA PHE A 7 -21.08 -43.11 -17.06
C PHE A 7 -20.68 -41.89 -17.91
N ILE A 8 -21.55 -40.88 -17.96
CA ILE A 8 -21.20 -39.57 -18.51
C ILE A 8 -20.33 -38.86 -17.46
N PHE A 9 -19.02 -38.95 -17.61
CA PHE A 9 -18.04 -38.18 -16.85
C PHE A 9 -17.94 -36.79 -17.47
N SER A 10 -18.92 -35.93 -17.16
CA SER A 10 -18.90 -34.53 -17.58
C SER A 10 -17.87 -33.76 -16.76
N LEU A 11 -16.73 -33.47 -17.41
CA LEU A 11 -15.85 -32.31 -17.23
C LEU A 11 -15.86 -31.65 -15.84
N MET A 12 -14.83 -32.00 -15.05
CA MET A 12 -14.31 -31.17 -13.97
C MET A 12 -13.74 -29.87 -14.55
N CYS A 13 -14.60 -28.87 -14.79
CA CYS A 13 -14.15 -27.48 -14.79
C CYS A 13 -13.85 -27.11 -13.33
N SER A 14 -12.65 -27.43 -12.86
CA SER A 14 -12.15 -26.82 -11.63
C SER A 14 -12.06 -25.31 -11.89
N PRO A 15 -12.79 -24.45 -11.16
CA PRO A 15 -12.53 -23.03 -11.23
C PRO A 15 -11.08 -22.86 -10.74
N VAL A 16 -10.20 -22.41 -11.63
CA VAL A 16 -8.93 -21.82 -11.19
C VAL A 16 -9.35 -20.61 -10.37
N ILE A 17 -9.36 -20.77 -9.05
CA ILE A 17 -9.48 -19.65 -8.12
C ILE A 17 -8.18 -18.88 -8.29
N ILE A 18 -8.11 -18.03 -9.31
CA ILE A 18 -7.12 -16.97 -9.38
C ILE A 18 -7.45 -16.12 -8.16
N ALA A 19 -6.63 -16.23 -7.11
CA ALA A 19 -6.72 -15.35 -5.96
C ALA A 19 -6.67 -13.92 -6.52
N ALA A 20 -7.78 -13.19 -6.44
CA ALA A 20 -7.81 -11.82 -6.87
C ALA A 20 -6.82 -11.08 -5.98
N GLY A 21 -5.71 -10.60 -6.56
CA GLY A 21 -4.78 -9.74 -5.84
C GLY A 21 -5.54 -8.56 -5.21
N PRO A 22 -5.02 -7.94 -4.14
CA PRO A 22 -5.75 -6.99 -3.31
C PRO A 22 -6.47 -5.94 -4.15
N ALA A 23 -7.67 -5.56 -3.72
CA ALA A 23 -8.47 -4.56 -4.44
C ALA A 23 -7.66 -3.27 -4.60
N ILE A 24 -7.74 -2.63 -5.77
CA ILE A 24 -6.96 -1.41 -6.05
C ILE A 24 -7.23 -0.31 -5.01
N ASN A 25 -8.44 -0.26 -4.46
CA ASN A 25 -8.82 0.66 -3.39
C ASN A 25 -8.03 0.41 -2.11
N GLU A 26 -7.72 -0.85 -1.77
CA GLU A 26 -6.88 -1.17 -0.59
C GLU A 26 -5.44 -0.69 -0.79
N ILE A 27 -4.88 -0.90 -1.98
CA ILE A 27 -3.54 -0.42 -2.31
C ILE A 27 -3.49 1.12 -2.29
N ASN A 28 -4.52 1.79 -2.80
CA ASN A 28 -4.64 3.23 -2.73
C ASN A 28 -4.75 3.73 -1.27
N SER A 29 -5.45 3.00 -0.40
CA SER A 29 -5.47 3.31 1.05
C SER A 29 -4.09 3.16 1.68
N CYS A 30 -3.30 2.16 1.26
CA CYS A 30 -1.92 2.02 1.70
C CYS A 30 -1.04 3.19 1.25
N LEU A 31 -1.15 3.63 -0.01
CA LEU A 31 -0.45 4.82 -0.47
C LEU A 31 -0.85 6.05 0.35
N ALA A 32 -2.15 6.23 0.60
CA ALA A 32 -2.65 7.35 1.41
C ALA A 32 -2.13 7.32 2.85
N LEU A 33 -1.99 6.13 3.46
CA LEU A 33 -1.41 5.96 4.80
C LEU A 33 0.08 6.32 4.81
N VAL A 34 0.85 5.82 3.84
CA VAL A 34 2.30 6.10 3.75
C VAL A 34 2.53 7.59 3.58
N ASP A 35 1.84 8.23 2.63
CA ASP A 35 1.96 9.67 2.39
C ASP A 35 1.56 10.47 3.65
N PHE A 36 0.53 10.02 4.38
CA PHE A 36 0.08 10.67 5.61
C PHE A 36 1.15 10.62 6.70
N VAL A 37 1.72 9.44 6.94
CA VAL A 37 2.76 9.27 7.96
C VAL A 37 4.01 10.07 7.59
N ASP A 38 4.41 10.05 6.32
CA ASP A 38 5.56 10.82 5.84
C ASP A 38 5.41 12.32 6.12
N ILE A 39 4.24 12.89 5.82
CA ILE A 39 3.93 14.30 6.13
C ILE A 39 3.81 14.55 7.64
N LYS A 40 3.26 13.61 8.41
CA LYS A 40 3.17 13.75 9.87
C LYS A 40 4.54 13.77 10.55
N LEU A 41 5.51 13.07 9.97
CA LEU A 41 6.88 13.06 10.46
C LEU A 41 7.53 14.44 10.30
N ASP A 42 7.23 15.18 9.24
CA ASP A 42 7.69 16.57 9.08
C ASP A 42 7.19 17.47 10.23
N GLU A 43 5.93 17.30 10.65
CA GLU A 43 5.31 18.08 11.75
C GLU A 43 5.96 17.84 13.13
N SER A 44 6.75 16.79 13.27
CA SER A 44 7.45 16.41 14.50
C SER A 44 8.96 16.21 14.31
N SER A 45 9.51 16.69 13.19
CA SER A 45 10.92 16.50 12.84
C SER A 45 11.89 17.13 13.85
N ASP A 46 11.48 18.18 14.55
CA ASP A 46 12.24 18.87 15.59
C ASP A 46 12.44 18.02 16.86
N GLN A 47 11.70 16.91 16.98
CA GLN A 47 11.72 16.03 18.14
C GLN A 47 12.66 14.83 18.01
N TYR A 48 13.23 14.61 16.82
CA TYR A 48 14.02 13.42 16.48
C TYR A 48 15.35 13.81 15.84
N ASP A 49 16.30 12.88 15.79
CA ASP A 49 17.56 13.11 15.09
C ASP A 49 17.33 13.29 13.58
N ALA A 50 17.97 14.29 12.99
CA ALA A 50 17.79 14.61 11.57
C ALA A 50 18.22 13.46 10.66
N GLY A 51 19.26 12.70 11.05
CA GLY A 51 19.70 11.53 10.30
C GLY A 51 18.68 10.39 10.33
N ASP A 52 17.99 10.20 11.45
CA ASP A 52 16.88 9.26 11.55
C ASP A 52 15.69 9.67 10.68
N MET A 53 15.30 10.93 10.72
CA MET A 53 14.21 11.45 9.88
C MET A 53 14.51 11.25 8.40
N VAL A 54 15.73 11.59 7.93
CA VAL A 54 16.15 11.36 6.54
C VAL A 54 16.06 9.88 6.15
N ARG A 55 16.44 8.96 7.04
CA ARG A 55 16.34 7.51 6.78
C ARG A 55 14.89 7.07 6.63
N ILE A 56 14.00 7.56 7.50
CA ILE A 56 12.58 7.20 7.47
C ILE A 56 11.93 7.72 6.20
N HIS A 57 12.07 9.02 5.90
CA HIS A 57 11.51 9.63 4.69
C HIS A 57 11.97 8.90 3.43
N LYS A 58 13.26 8.56 3.34
CA LYS A 58 13.79 7.82 2.19
C LYS A 58 13.08 6.47 1.98
N GLY A 59 12.84 5.71 3.06
CA GLY A 59 12.16 4.41 2.95
C GLY A 59 10.67 4.55 2.63
N LEU A 60 9.99 5.52 3.25
CA LEU A 60 8.58 5.80 2.98
C LEU A 60 8.35 6.32 1.57
N SER A 61 9.17 7.27 1.09
CA SER A 61 9.09 7.78 -0.28
C SER A 61 9.34 6.67 -1.32
N ALA A 62 10.36 5.83 -1.12
CA ALA A 62 10.62 4.71 -2.03
C ALA A 62 9.43 3.73 -2.12
N TYR A 63 8.76 3.49 -0.99
CA TYR A 63 7.57 2.65 -0.98
C TYR A 63 6.33 3.33 -1.59
N SER A 64 6.13 4.62 -1.32
CA SER A 64 5.07 5.44 -1.93
C SER A 64 5.20 5.47 -3.46
N GLU A 65 6.41 5.72 -3.97
CA GLU A 65 6.73 5.73 -5.40
C GLU A 65 6.47 4.36 -6.03
N PHE A 66 6.91 3.27 -5.39
CA PHE A 66 6.62 1.91 -5.84
C PHE A 66 5.11 1.64 -5.93
N LEU A 67 4.34 2.00 -4.89
CA LEU A 67 2.89 1.81 -4.90
C LEU A 67 2.23 2.60 -6.05
N GLN A 68 2.63 3.85 -6.27
CA GLN A 68 2.03 4.68 -7.31
C GLN A 68 2.44 4.23 -8.71
N HIS A 69 3.73 4.04 -8.98
CA HIS A 69 4.26 3.86 -10.33
C HIS A 69 4.27 2.41 -10.78
N ASP A 70 4.58 1.47 -9.88
CA ASP A 70 4.76 0.07 -10.25
C ASP A 70 3.50 -0.75 -10.02
N ILE A 71 2.61 -0.30 -9.13
CA ILE A 71 1.38 -1.03 -8.78
C ILE A 71 0.11 -0.31 -9.26
N ILE A 72 -0.16 0.90 -8.77
CA ILE A 72 -1.45 1.58 -8.99
C ILE A 72 -1.61 2.00 -10.45
N THR A 73 -0.61 2.69 -11.01
CA THR A 73 -0.69 3.21 -12.38
C THR A 73 -0.90 2.10 -13.41
N PRO A 74 -0.11 0.99 -13.41
CA PRO A 74 -0.30 -0.09 -14.37
C PRO A 74 -1.62 -0.84 -14.15
N LYS A 75 -2.04 -1.02 -12.88
CA LYS A 75 -3.30 -1.69 -12.56
C LYS A 75 -4.51 -0.88 -13.01
N LEU A 76 -4.52 0.44 -12.82
CA LEU A 76 -5.57 1.32 -13.34
C LEU A 76 -5.64 1.24 -14.87
N LEU A 77 -4.51 1.32 -15.56
CA LEU A 77 -4.47 1.22 -17.02
C LEU A 77 -5.05 -0.11 -17.51
N SER A 78 -4.67 -1.22 -16.86
CA SER A 78 -5.19 -2.56 -17.15
C SER A 78 -6.70 -2.69 -16.90
N MET A 79 -7.19 -2.15 -15.78
CA MET A 79 -8.63 -2.16 -15.43
C MET A 79 -9.50 -1.44 -16.47
N TYR A 80 -8.96 -0.44 -17.17
CA TYR A 80 -9.65 0.29 -18.23
C TYR A 80 -9.25 -0.14 -19.64
N GLY A 81 -8.67 -1.35 -19.79
CA GLY A 81 -8.34 -1.92 -21.09
C GLY A 81 -7.34 -1.10 -21.89
N GLY A 82 -6.39 -0.44 -21.23
CA GLY A 82 -5.41 0.44 -21.88
C GLY A 82 -5.92 1.86 -22.14
N ASN A 83 -7.15 2.21 -21.75
CA ASN A 83 -7.66 3.56 -21.91
C ASN A 83 -7.04 4.53 -20.89
N ALA A 84 -6.01 5.26 -21.33
CA ALA A 84 -5.26 6.20 -20.50
C ALA A 84 -6.14 7.33 -19.91
N ASP A 85 -7.13 7.83 -20.65
CA ASP A 85 -8.00 8.91 -20.18
C ASP A 85 -8.89 8.48 -19.01
N ARG A 86 -9.46 7.26 -19.10
CA ARG A 86 -10.27 6.67 -18.02
C ARG A 86 -9.41 6.32 -16.82
N ALA A 87 -8.22 5.75 -17.04
CA ALA A 87 -7.26 5.50 -15.97
C ALA A 87 -6.85 6.79 -15.25
N LYS A 88 -6.58 7.87 -16.00
CA LYS A 88 -6.26 9.20 -15.45
C LYS A 88 -7.45 9.83 -14.72
N LEU A 89 -8.68 9.60 -15.16
CA LEU A 89 -9.87 10.02 -14.42
C LEU A 89 -9.95 9.31 -13.07
N MET A 90 -9.67 8.01 -13.03
CA MET A 90 -9.68 7.23 -11.79
C MET A 90 -8.53 7.62 -10.85
N GLN A 91 -7.33 7.87 -11.38
CA GLN A 91 -6.20 8.40 -10.62
C GLN A 91 -6.58 9.71 -9.92
N ARG A 92 -7.25 10.64 -10.61
CA ARG A 92 -7.76 11.89 -10.00
C ARG A 92 -8.81 11.66 -8.91
N LEU A 93 -9.62 10.60 -9.02
CA LEU A 93 -10.56 10.21 -7.96
C LEU A 93 -9.81 9.74 -6.71
N PHE A 94 -8.77 8.92 -6.88
CA PHE A 94 -7.90 8.48 -5.78
C PHE A 94 -7.17 9.65 -5.11
N GLU A 95 -6.62 10.58 -5.88
CA GLU A 95 -5.98 11.79 -5.34
C GLU A 95 -6.96 12.62 -4.50
N ARG A 96 -8.22 12.77 -4.94
CA ARG A 96 -9.26 13.44 -4.16
C ARG A 96 -9.61 12.67 -2.90
N GLN A 97 -9.76 11.35 -2.99
CA GLN A 97 -10.03 10.50 -1.84
C GLN A 97 -8.92 10.60 -0.80
N ARG A 98 -7.65 10.62 -1.24
CA ARG A 98 -6.50 10.80 -0.37
C ARG A 98 -6.57 12.12 0.39
N LYS A 99 -6.92 13.24 -0.24
CA LYS A 99 -7.12 14.51 0.48
C LYS A 99 -8.18 14.41 1.60
N SER A 100 -9.28 13.70 1.36
CA SER A 100 -10.29 13.47 2.40
C SER A 100 -9.76 12.56 3.51
N PHE A 101 -9.02 11.52 3.15
CA PHE A 101 -8.39 10.59 4.10
C PHE A 101 -7.41 11.31 5.03
N PHE A 102 -6.54 12.16 4.47
CA PHE A 102 -5.62 13.02 5.22
C PHE A 102 -6.34 13.89 6.25
N ARG A 103 -7.44 14.54 5.86
CA ARG A 103 -8.23 15.36 6.78
C ARG A 103 -8.74 14.53 7.97
N HIS A 104 -9.32 13.37 7.71
CA HIS A 104 -9.84 12.50 8.78
C HIS A 104 -8.75 11.94 9.69
N LEU A 105 -7.60 11.58 9.13
CA LEU A 105 -6.48 11.12 9.95
C LEU A 105 -5.88 12.27 10.77
N ASN A 106 -5.78 13.48 10.23
CA ASN A 106 -5.34 14.65 10.99
C ASN A 106 -6.28 14.97 12.18
N GLU A 107 -7.58 14.82 11.99
CA GLU A 107 -8.57 14.98 13.08
C GLU A 107 -8.41 13.92 14.18
N ARG A 108 -8.08 12.68 13.80
CA ARG A 108 -7.91 11.55 14.72
C ARG A 108 -6.55 11.54 15.42
N TYR A 109 -5.50 11.90 14.71
CA TYR A 109 -4.11 11.83 15.16
C TYR A 109 -3.56 13.25 15.35
N THR A 110 -3.95 13.87 16.46
CA THR A 110 -3.56 15.24 16.84
C THR A 110 -2.19 15.30 17.52
N GLN A 111 -1.65 14.16 17.93
CA GLN A 111 -0.37 14.08 18.63
C GLN A 111 0.77 14.33 17.63
N LYS A 112 1.66 15.26 18.00
CA LYS A 112 2.88 15.53 17.24
C LYS A 112 4.00 14.58 17.65
N LYS A 113 3.79 13.27 17.51
CA LYS A 113 4.81 12.27 17.79
C LYS A 113 4.61 11.04 16.91
N LEU A 114 5.68 10.29 16.75
CA LEU A 114 5.67 9.01 16.08
C LEU A 114 4.95 7.98 16.96
N LEU A 115 3.96 7.30 16.39
CA LEU A 115 3.19 6.23 17.03
C LEU A 115 3.64 4.88 16.50
N THR A 116 3.77 3.88 17.37
CA THR A 116 4.07 2.48 16.99
C THR A 116 3.09 1.95 15.95
N ASP A 117 1.83 2.36 16.03
CA ASP A 117 0.76 1.98 15.10
C ASP A 117 1.04 2.41 13.66
N TYR A 118 1.83 3.47 13.44
CA TYR A 118 2.21 3.89 12.09
C TYR A 118 3.12 2.87 11.41
N ALA A 119 4.15 2.39 12.11
CA ALA A 119 5.06 1.40 11.57
C ALA A 119 4.33 0.08 11.29
N SER A 120 3.51 -0.38 12.26
CA SER A 120 2.72 -1.60 12.12
C SER A 120 1.74 -1.54 10.93
N ALA A 121 0.97 -0.46 10.80
CA ALA A 121 0.00 -0.34 9.71
C ALA A 121 0.66 -0.25 8.32
N ILE A 122 1.83 0.38 8.21
CA ILE A 122 2.61 0.41 6.96
C ILE A 122 3.22 -0.97 6.67
N ASN A 123 3.69 -1.69 7.69
CA ASN A 123 4.18 -3.05 7.55
C ASN A 123 3.08 -3.99 7.01
N ASP A 124 1.85 -3.89 7.53
CA ASP A 124 0.69 -4.64 7.02
C ASP A 124 0.41 -4.33 5.55
N CYS A 125 0.56 -3.07 5.15
CA CYS A 125 0.46 -2.66 3.76
C CYS A 125 1.54 -3.30 2.87
N SER A 126 2.76 -3.45 3.37
CA SER A 126 3.86 -4.08 2.63
C SER A 126 3.53 -5.52 2.23
N GLY A 127 2.79 -6.25 3.07
CA GLY A 127 2.35 -7.63 2.80
C GLY A 127 1.30 -7.76 1.69
N LYS A 128 0.70 -6.65 1.23
CA LYS A 128 -0.31 -6.68 0.15
C LYS A 128 0.32 -6.69 -1.24
N THR A 129 1.58 -6.33 -1.38
CA THR A 129 2.24 -6.26 -2.69
C THR A 129 3.57 -7.00 -2.67
N ARG A 130 3.99 -7.51 -3.83
CA ARG A 130 5.31 -8.11 -3.95
C ARG A 130 6.33 -7.01 -4.22
N LEU A 131 7.05 -6.60 -3.18
CA LEU A 131 8.09 -5.56 -3.27
C LEU A 131 9.32 -6.05 -4.05
N SER A 132 10.03 -5.12 -4.70
CA SER A 132 11.41 -5.36 -5.10
C SER A 132 12.31 -5.46 -3.87
N VAL A 133 13.48 -6.09 -4.03
CA VAL A 133 14.42 -6.30 -2.91
C VAL A 133 14.88 -4.96 -2.33
N GLU A 134 15.09 -3.98 -3.20
CA GLU A 134 15.55 -2.64 -2.87
C GLU A 134 14.50 -1.88 -2.07
N VAL A 135 13.23 -1.90 -2.52
CA VAL A 135 12.10 -1.26 -1.83
C VAL A 135 11.84 -1.95 -0.48
N ALA A 136 11.86 -3.28 -0.45
CA ALA A 136 11.67 -4.04 0.79
C ALA A 136 12.75 -3.70 1.84
N LYS A 137 14.02 -3.60 1.42
CA LYS A 137 15.12 -3.26 2.31
C LYS A 137 15.01 -1.81 2.82
N ALA A 138 14.69 -0.87 1.94
CA ALA A 138 14.54 0.53 2.30
C ALA A 138 13.37 0.75 3.27
N LEU A 139 12.21 0.12 2.97
CA LEU A 139 11.03 0.18 3.81
C LEU A 139 11.29 -0.46 5.18
N LYS A 140 11.91 -1.65 5.22
CA LYS A 140 12.26 -2.30 6.49
C LYS A 140 13.14 -1.40 7.37
N ALA A 141 14.17 -0.78 6.79
CA ALA A 141 15.04 0.12 7.54
C ALA A 141 14.28 1.34 8.10
N ALA A 142 13.31 1.89 7.36
CA ALA A 142 12.46 2.96 7.85
C ALA A 142 11.55 2.48 8.99
N LEU A 143 10.88 1.33 8.83
CA LEU A 143 9.97 0.77 9.84
C LEU A 143 10.69 0.43 11.15
N ASP A 144 11.85 -0.23 11.07
CA ASP A 144 12.67 -0.53 12.25
C ASP A 144 13.08 0.76 12.99
N ASN A 145 13.39 1.83 12.24
CA ASN A 145 13.74 3.12 12.83
C ASN A 145 12.53 3.82 13.47
N MET A 146 11.38 3.80 12.79
CA MET A 146 10.12 4.30 13.33
C MET A 146 9.76 3.61 14.65
N GLU A 147 9.84 2.29 14.73
CA GLU A 147 9.56 1.54 15.96
C GLU A 147 10.50 1.92 17.09
N MET A 148 11.80 2.03 16.81
CA MET A 148 12.80 2.45 17.79
C MET A 148 12.48 3.85 18.34
N LEU A 149 12.21 4.82 17.48
CA LEU A 149 11.92 6.20 17.88
C LEU A 149 10.58 6.32 18.62
N ALA A 150 9.59 5.49 18.28
CA ALA A 150 8.30 5.45 18.99
C ALA A 150 8.46 5.02 20.46
N MET A 151 9.47 4.21 20.77
CA MET A 151 9.74 3.71 22.13
C MET A 151 10.60 4.66 22.98
N GLN A 152 11.24 5.66 22.36
CA GLN A 152 12.13 6.60 23.05
C GLN A 152 11.41 7.72 23.81
N LYS A 153 10.09 7.88 23.65
CA LYS A 153 9.29 8.96 24.26
C LYS A 153 7.89 8.50 24.69
#